data_AF-A0A9D1FU03-F1
#
_entry.id   AF-A0A9D1FU03-F1
#
_cell.length_a   1.000
_cell.length_b   1.000
_cell.length_c   1.000
_cell.angle_alpha   90.00
_cell.angle_beta   90.00
_cell.angle_gamma   90.00
#
_symmetry.space_group_name_H-M   'P 1'
#
loop_
_entity.id
_entity.type
_entity.pdbx_description
1 polymer ?
#
loop_
_entity_poly.entity_id
_entity_poly.type
_entity_poly.pdbx_seq_one_letter_code
_entity_poly.pdbx_strand_id
1 'polypeptide(L)'
;MKVDFCTKFIFRAFTLAEVLITLGIIGIVAAMTLPALISKIEKAVLKSQIKKMYSTLTQVQQKVMFENGDFVTSSNFGYNEFNEAIIKSFKILQVCEKNVLAKGCIPKYQGLNTSKCPAFSENSIYNTSTVYVLNDGTFLIPYHMDWRSLWLVDVNGKKGPNKAGYDLFEVAFDENFLRGSNKTPVLDFIGKGCLNQGNPPPVKGGLDNYKNIDRW
;
A
#
# COMPACT_ATOMS: atom_id res chain seq x y z
N MET A 1 -64.18 -15.13 -49.50
CA MET A 1 -62.84 -14.62 -49.84
C MET A 1 -62.06 -14.40 -48.55
N LYS A 2 -61.02 -15.20 -48.31
CA LYS A 2 -59.97 -14.97 -47.30
C LYS A 2 -58.64 -15.36 -47.96
N VAL A 3 -57.61 -14.55 -47.75
CA VAL A 3 -56.26 -14.79 -48.29
C VAL A 3 -55.31 -14.69 -47.11
N ASP A 4 -55.01 -15.83 -46.50
CA ASP A 4 -54.19 -15.89 -45.30
C ASP A 4 -52.71 -15.73 -45.70
N PHE A 5 -52.25 -14.47 -45.73
CA PHE A 5 -50.92 -14.09 -46.15
C PHE A 5 -49.89 -14.44 -45.06
N CYS A 6 -49.39 -15.68 -45.10
CA CYS A 6 -48.39 -16.18 -44.16
C CYS A 6 -47.01 -15.57 -44.44
N THR A 7 -46.77 -14.38 -43.88
CA THR A 7 -45.50 -13.65 -43.99
C THR A 7 -44.38 -14.40 -43.24
N LYS A 8 -43.70 -15.29 -43.95
CA LYS A 8 -42.67 -16.19 -43.40
C LYS A 8 -41.43 -15.43 -42.93
N PHE A 9 -41.43 -14.99 -41.67
CA PHE A 9 -40.23 -14.48 -41.00
C PHE A 9 -39.17 -15.57 -40.89
N ILE A 10 -38.21 -15.58 -41.82
CA ILE A 10 -37.04 -16.47 -41.77
C ILE A 10 -36.05 -15.90 -40.77
N PHE A 11 -36.23 -16.24 -39.49
CA PHE A 11 -35.17 -16.08 -38.50
C PHE A 11 -33.99 -16.96 -38.90
N ARG A 12 -32.86 -16.34 -39.26
CA ARG A 12 -31.59 -17.06 -39.42
C ARG A 12 -31.13 -17.48 -38.01
N ALA A 13 -31.42 -18.72 -37.64
CA ALA A 13 -30.85 -19.33 -36.45
C ALA A 13 -29.34 -19.53 -36.67
N PHE A 14 -28.51 -19.08 -35.71
CA PHE A 14 -27.08 -19.31 -35.72
C PHE A 14 -26.76 -20.81 -35.73
N THR A 15 -25.79 -21.22 -36.55
CA THR A 15 -25.36 -22.62 -36.55
C THR A 15 -24.47 -22.91 -35.33
N LEU A 16 -24.50 -24.16 -34.84
CA LEU A 16 -23.64 -24.56 -33.70
C LEU A 16 -22.14 -24.36 -33.99
N ALA A 17 -21.72 -24.52 -35.25
CA ALA A 17 -20.36 -24.22 -35.70
C ALA A 17 -20.02 -22.73 -35.64
N GLU A 18 -20.94 -21.86 -36.05
CA GLU A 18 -20.78 -20.39 -36.03
C GLU A 18 -20.69 -19.85 -34.58
N VAL A 19 -21.47 -20.41 -33.66
CA VAL A 19 -21.37 -20.11 -32.21
C VAL A 19 -20.04 -20.61 -31.63
N LEU A 20 -19.57 -21.81 -32.00
CA LEU A 20 -18.28 -22.33 -31.55
C LEU A 20 -17.09 -21.51 -32.07
N ILE A 21 -17.11 -21.10 -33.34
CA ILE A 21 -16.05 -20.28 -33.94
C ILE A 21 -15.99 -18.90 -33.28
N THR A 22 -17.14 -18.24 -33.08
CA THR A 22 -17.19 -16.92 -32.43
C THR A 22 -16.75 -16.98 -30.96
N LEU A 23 -17.20 -17.97 -30.19
CA LEU A 23 -16.71 -18.20 -28.82
C LEU A 23 -15.21 -18.52 -28.77
N GLY A 24 -14.69 -19.30 -29.71
CA GLY A 24 -13.26 -19.61 -29.82
C GLY A 24 -12.40 -18.36 -30.07
N ILE A 25 -12.82 -17.50 -31.02
CA ILE A 25 -12.13 -16.23 -31.31
C ILE A 25 -12.16 -15.31 -30.09
N ILE A 26 -13.33 -15.14 -29.46
CA ILE A 26 -13.48 -14.32 -28.25
C ILE A 26 -12.61 -14.86 -27.11
N GLY A 27 -12.55 -16.18 -26.92
CA GLY A 27 -11.72 -16.83 -25.91
C GLY A 27 -10.22 -16.55 -26.09
N ILE A 28 -9.70 -16.64 -27.32
CA ILE A 28 -8.30 -16.34 -27.64
C ILE A 28 -7.99 -14.85 -27.38
N VAL A 29 -8.84 -13.94 -27.86
CA VAL A 29 -8.64 -12.49 -27.67
C VAL A 29 -8.74 -12.11 -26.19
N ALA A 30 -9.67 -12.70 -25.44
CA ALA A 30 -9.78 -12.50 -23.99
C ALA A 30 -8.54 -13.00 -23.25
N ALA A 31 -8.05 -14.21 -23.57
CA ALA A 31 -6.85 -14.77 -22.94
C ALA A 31 -5.59 -13.91 -23.15
N MET A 32 -5.45 -13.26 -24.31
CA MET A 32 -4.33 -12.34 -24.58
C MET A 32 -4.50 -10.97 -23.93
N THR A 33 -5.72 -10.46 -23.78
CA THR A 33 -5.98 -9.08 -23.33
C THR A 33 -6.21 -8.95 -21.82
N LEU A 34 -6.86 -9.93 -21.18
CA LEU A 34 -7.17 -9.88 -19.75
C LEU A 34 -5.94 -9.72 -18.85
N PRO A 35 -4.82 -10.47 -19.03
CA PRO A 35 -3.64 -10.31 -18.16
C PRO A 35 -3.01 -8.91 -18.26
N ALA A 36 -2.99 -8.34 -19.47
CA ALA A 36 -2.47 -7.00 -19.72
C ALA A 36 -3.37 -5.89 -19.16
N LEU A 37 -4.69 -6.12 -19.14
CA LEU A 37 -5.67 -5.20 -18.53
C LEU A 37 -5.61 -5.25 -17.00
N ILE A 38 -5.62 -6.45 -16.41
CA ILE A 38 -5.52 -6.67 -14.96
C ILE A 38 -4.25 -5.99 -14.41
N SER A 39 -3.09 -6.23 -15.04
CA SER A 39 -1.84 -5.62 -14.60
C SER A 39 -1.75 -4.10 -14.79
N LYS A 40 -2.66 -3.48 -15.55
CA LYS A 40 -2.83 -2.00 -15.58
C LYS A 40 -3.73 -1.53 -14.44
N ILE A 41 -4.82 -2.24 -14.17
CA ILE A 41 -5.77 -1.93 -13.08
C ILE A 41 -5.08 -2.03 -11.73
N GLU A 42 -4.35 -3.12 -11.45
CA GLU A 42 -3.57 -3.31 -10.21
C GLU A 42 -2.66 -2.11 -9.92
N LYS A 43 -1.88 -1.66 -10.93
CA LYS A 43 -0.97 -0.52 -10.80
C LYS A 43 -1.69 0.82 -10.61
N ALA A 44 -2.91 0.97 -11.12
CA ALA A 44 -3.73 2.17 -10.93
C ALA A 44 -4.36 2.20 -9.51
N VAL A 45 -4.87 1.07 -9.05
CA VAL A 45 -5.40 0.88 -7.69
C VAL A 45 -4.30 1.13 -6.66
N LEU A 46 -3.13 0.52 -6.82
CA LEU A 46 -1.98 0.71 -5.93
C LEU A 46 -1.52 2.18 -5.91
N LYS A 47 -1.43 2.85 -7.06
CA LYS A 47 -1.11 4.30 -7.10
C LYS A 47 -2.13 5.13 -6.29
N SER A 48 -3.41 4.77 -6.40
CA SER A 48 -4.48 5.44 -5.65
C SER A 48 -4.38 5.18 -4.14
N GLN A 49 -4.07 3.94 -3.73
CA GLN A 49 -3.85 3.58 -2.33
C GLN A 49 -2.67 4.34 -1.72
N ILE A 50 -1.50 4.39 -2.38
CA ILE A 50 -0.35 5.13 -1.85
C ILE A 50 -0.64 6.63 -1.81
N LYS A 51 -1.28 7.24 -2.83
CA LYS A 51 -1.64 8.67 -2.76
C LYS A 51 -2.63 8.95 -1.62
N LYS A 52 -3.66 8.11 -1.46
CA LYS A 52 -4.61 8.23 -0.34
C LYS A 52 -3.86 8.18 0.99
N MET A 53 -2.93 7.24 1.13
CA MET A 53 -2.19 7.06 2.36
C MET A 53 -1.25 8.23 2.66
N TYR A 54 -0.47 8.70 1.67
CA TYR A 54 0.33 9.92 1.79
C TYR A 54 -0.52 11.12 2.27
N SER A 55 -1.65 11.39 1.60
CA SER A 55 -2.56 12.48 1.99
C SER A 55 -3.14 12.31 3.40
N THR A 56 -3.41 11.06 3.83
CA THR A 56 -3.94 10.77 5.18
C THR A 56 -2.86 10.97 6.25
N LEU A 57 -1.63 10.52 5.98
CA LEU A 57 -0.48 10.74 6.87
C LEU A 57 -0.13 12.23 7.00
N THR A 58 -0.11 12.99 5.90
CA THR A 58 0.13 14.45 5.94
C THR A 58 -0.95 15.18 6.73
N GLN A 59 -2.22 14.82 6.56
CA GLN A 59 -3.31 15.38 7.36
C GLN A 59 -3.17 15.05 8.85
N VAL A 60 -2.78 13.82 9.20
CA VAL A 60 -2.54 13.43 10.60
C VAL A 60 -1.32 14.15 11.19
N GLN A 61 -0.24 14.29 10.44
CA GLN A 61 0.94 15.05 10.86
C GLN A 61 0.59 16.52 11.11
N GLN A 62 -0.13 17.17 10.20
CA GLN A 62 -0.60 18.55 10.35
C GLN A 62 -1.56 18.72 11.54
N LYS A 63 -2.49 17.78 11.74
CA LYS A 63 -3.38 17.77 12.91
C LYS A 63 -2.59 17.66 14.21
N VAL A 64 -1.64 16.72 14.28
CA VAL A 64 -0.78 16.52 15.44
C VAL A 64 0.01 17.79 15.73
N MET A 65 0.68 18.38 14.73
CA MET A 65 1.38 19.69 14.80
C MET A 65 0.50 20.85 15.29
N PHE A 66 -0.79 20.86 14.93
CA PHE A 66 -1.73 21.86 15.41
C PHE A 66 -2.14 21.61 16.88
N GLU A 67 -2.26 20.36 17.31
CA GLU A 67 -2.78 20.01 18.64
C GLU A 67 -1.74 20.11 19.77
N ASN A 68 -0.48 19.70 19.55
CA ASN A 68 0.58 19.81 20.58
C ASN A 68 1.79 20.69 20.17
N GLY A 69 1.69 21.49 19.10
CA GLY A 69 2.73 22.43 18.67
C GLY A 69 3.78 21.84 17.73
N ASP A 70 4.92 22.53 17.55
CA ASP A 70 5.95 22.12 16.59
C ASP A 70 6.91 21.07 17.16
N PHE A 71 6.50 19.79 17.10
CA PHE A 71 7.21 18.61 17.61
C PHE A 71 8.68 18.52 17.22
N VAL A 72 9.07 19.12 16.09
CA VAL A 72 10.37 18.91 15.45
C VAL A 72 11.39 19.96 15.89
N THR A 73 10.98 21.02 16.59
CA THR A 73 11.89 22.03 17.17
C THR A 73 12.11 21.88 18.68
N SER A 74 11.27 21.12 19.41
CA SER A 74 11.45 20.92 20.85
C SER A 74 12.28 19.67 21.17
N SER A 75 13.43 19.84 21.85
CA SER A 75 14.28 18.75 22.38
C SER A 75 13.64 17.94 23.52
N ASN A 76 12.34 18.13 23.77
CA ASN A 76 11.65 17.75 25.00
C ASN A 76 10.47 16.78 24.75
N PHE A 77 10.14 16.50 23.49
CA PHE A 77 9.12 15.51 23.12
C PHE A 77 9.82 14.22 22.64
N GLY A 78 9.52 13.10 23.28
CA GLY A 78 10.10 11.81 22.89
C GLY A 78 9.42 11.19 21.67
N TYR A 79 10.12 10.23 21.07
CA TYR A 79 9.63 9.46 19.92
C TYR A 79 8.36 8.65 20.26
N ASN A 80 8.22 8.19 21.51
CA ASN A 80 7.06 7.42 21.95
C ASN A 80 5.80 8.31 21.99
N GLU A 81 5.95 9.54 22.48
CA GLU A 81 4.91 10.54 22.64
C GLU A 81 4.47 11.11 21.28
N PHE A 82 5.41 11.30 20.34
CA PHE A 82 5.11 11.59 18.94
C PHE A 82 4.31 10.44 18.30
N ASN A 83 4.79 9.20 18.45
CA ASN A 83 4.08 8.02 17.96
C ASN A 83 2.66 7.93 18.53
N GLU A 84 2.49 8.09 19.85
CA GLU A 84 1.17 8.01 20.49
C GLU A 84 0.23 9.09 19.95
N ALA A 85 0.69 10.34 19.77
CA ALA A 85 -0.13 11.41 19.19
C ALA A 85 -0.57 11.13 17.74
N ILE A 86 0.31 10.54 16.93
CA ILE A 86 0.02 10.10 15.55
C ILE A 86 -0.96 8.92 15.57
N ILE A 87 -0.70 7.87 16.37
CA ILE A 87 -1.57 6.69 16.56
C ILE A 87 -2.98 7.12 16.99
N LYS A 88 -3.08 7.99 18.00
CA LYS A 88 -4.34 8.54 18.56
C LYS A 88 -5.12 9.41 17.56
N SER A 89 -4.46 9.93 16.54
CA SER A 89 -5.10 10.68 15.45
C SER A 89 -5.65 9.78 14.33
N PHE A 90 -5.34 8.48 14.31
CA PHE A 90 -5.94 7.52 13.38
C PHE A 90 -7.23 6.90 13.91
N LYS A 91 -8.15 6.60 12.98
CA LYS A 91 -9.32 5.75 13.23
C LYS A 91 -8.93 4.28 13.11
N ILE A 92 -8.26 3.79 14.15
CA ILE A 92 -7.80 2.40 14.26
C ILE A 92 -9.02 1.48 14.40
N LEU A 93 -9.07 0.45 13.56
CA LEU A 93 -10.10 -0.60 13.59
C LEU A 93 -9.71 -1.74 14.54
N GLN A 94 -8.43 -2.12 14.56
CA GLN A 94 -7.92 -3.23 15.36
C GLN A 94 -6.45 -2.97 15.72
N VAL A 95 -6.06 -3.35 16.94
CA VAL A 95 -4.66 -3.42 17.38
C VAL A 95 -4.24 -4.89 17.47
N CYS A 96 -3.05 -5.22 16.98
CA CYS A 96 -2.46 -6.55 17.06
C CYS A 96 -1.08 -6.46 17.70
N GLU A 97 -0.99 -6.83 18.98
CA GLU A 97 0.26 -6.88 19.74
C GLU A 97 0.83 -8.30 19.76
N LYS A 98 2.11 -8.49 19.42
CA LYS A 98 2.91 -9.73 19.63
C LYS A 98 2.38 -11.01 18.95
N ASN A 99 3.29 -11.80 18.37
CA ASN A 99 2.99 -13.02 17.61
C ASN A 99 1.91 -12.78 16.52
N VAL A 100 1.97 -11.61 15.88
CA VAL A 100 0.94 -11.09 14.96
C VAL A 100 0.78 -11.92 13.69
N LEU A 101 1.82 -12.66 13.28
CA LEU A 101 1.76 -13.63 12.19
C LEU A 101 0.99 -14.89 12.61
N ALA A 102 1.25 -15.42 13.80
CA ALA A 102 0.55 -16.59 14.34
C ALA A 102 -0.93 -16.28 14.66
N LYS A 103 -1.24 -15.03 15.04
CA LYS A 103 -2.61 -14.51 15.18
C LYS A 103 -3.28 -14.21 13.83
N GLY A 104 -2.57 -14.36 12.71
CA GLY A 104 -3.09 -14.08 11.37
C GLY A 104 -3.46 -12.60 11.13
N CYS A 105 -2.90 -11.66 11.90
CA CYS A 105 -3.19 -10.23 11.75
C CYS A 105 -2.58 -9.65 10.48
N ILE A 106 -1.32 -9.99 10.19
CA ILE A 106 -0.59 -9.56 8.99
C ILE A 106 -0.16 -10.77 8.15
N PRO A 107 0.00 -10.62 6.82
CA PRO A 107 0.61 -11.65 5.98
C PRO A 107 2.11 -11.81 6.30
N LYS A 108 2.71 -12.92 5.84
CA LYS A 108 4.17 -12.96 5.68
C LYS A 108 4.57 -12.15 4.45
N TYR A 109 5.52 -11.24 4.65
CA TYR A 109 6.08 -10.36 3.63
C TYR A 109 7.28 -11.01 2.94
N GLN A 110 7.52 -10.59 1.70
CA GLN A 110 8.65 -11.00 0.88
C GLN A 110 9.61 -9.83 0.67
N GLY A 111 10.92 -10.09 0.65
CA GLY A 111 11.94 -9.06 0.39
C GLY A 111 12.37 -8.24 1.61
N LEU A 112 12.07 -8.68 2.84
CA LEU A 112 12.54 -8.02 4.06
C LEU A 112 14.06 -8.17 4.23
N ASN A 113 14.82 -7.16 3.80
CA ASN A 113 16.26 -7.02 4.03
C ASN A 113 16.51 -5.83 4.97
N THR A 114 16.68 -6.11 6.26
CA THR A 114 16.50 -5.13 7.36
C THR A 114 17.78 -4.86 8.17
N SER A 115 18.96 -5.26 7.67
CA SER A 115 20.25 -5.20 8.37
C SER A 115 20.65 -3.85 9.01
N LYS A 116 20.14 -2.70 8.53
CA LYS A 116 20.37 -1.37 9.14
C LYS A 116 19.38 -1.01 10.26
N CYS A 117 18.30 -1.77 10.41
CA CYS A 117 17.16 -1.42 11.25
C CYS A 117 16.55 -2.67 11.92
N PRO A 118 17.21 -3.23 12.94
CA PRO A 118 16.85 -4.53 13.52
C PRO A 118 15.45 -4.60 14.14
N ALA A 119 14.83 -3.49 14.57
CA ALA A 119 13.44 -3.50 15.02
C ALA A 119 12.41 -3.76 13.89
N PHE A 120 12.84 -3.77 12.62
CA PHE A 120 12.05 -4.26 11.48
C PHE A 120 12.50 -5.64 10.96
N SER A 121 13.31 -6.41 11.70
CA SER A 121 13.60 -7.81 11.33
C SER A 121 12.32 -8.66 11.25
N GLU A 122 12.33 -9.77 10.50
CA GLU A 122 11.19 -10.70 10.45
C GLU A 122 10.72 -11.10 11.87
N ASN A 123 11.65 -11.45 12.76
CA ASN A 123 11.32 -11.80 14.14
C ASN A 123 10.69 -10.62 14.90
N SER A 124 11.22 -9.41 14.71
CA SER A 124 10.67 -8.19 15.34
C SER A 124 9.24 -7.93 14.86
N ILE A 125 9.02 -7.88 13.54
CA ILE A 125 7.70 -7.61 12.94
C ILE A 125 6.68 -8.69 13.32
N TYR A 126 7.05 -9.97 13.28
CA TYR A 126 6.08 -11.06 13.47
C TYR A 126 5.83 -11.42 14.94
N ASN A 127 6.81 -11.26 15.83
CA ASN A 127 6.72 -11.76 17.21
C ASN A 127 6.66 -10.63 18.26
N THR A 128 7.31 -9.49 18.01
CA THR A 128 7.47 -8.43 19.04
C THR A 128 6.61 -7.20 18.81
N SER A 129 6.56 -6.69 17.57
CA SER A 129 5.95 -5.40 17.24
C SER A 129 4.42 -5.38 17.43
N THR A 130 3.90 -4.17 17.65
CA THR A 130 2.46 -3.89 17.55
C THR A 130 2.11 -3.42 16.16
N VAL A 131 1.06 -3.98 15.57
CA VAL A 131 0.49 -3.56 14.29
C VAL A 131 -0.86 -2.88 14.53
N TYR A 132 -1.04 -1.71 13.95
CA TYR A 132 -2.32 -0.98 13.95
C TYR A 132 -3.00 -1.14 12.60
N VAL A 133 -4.26 -1.58 12.60
CA VAL A 133 -5.07 -1.81 11.40
C VAL A 133 -6.06 -0.67 11.24
N LEU A 134 -6.10 -0.03 10.07
CA LEU A 134 -7.06 1.02 9.74
C LEU A 134 -8.35 0.44 9.15
N ASN A 135 -9.40 1.28 9.13
CA ASN A 135 -10.72 0.90 8.63
C ASN A 135 -10.78 0.56 7.12
N ASP A 136 -9.74 0.87 6.36
CA ASP A 136 -9.59 0.51 4.94
C ASP A 136 -8.70 -0.73 4.69
N GLY A 137 -8.14 -1.32 5.75
CA GLY A 137 -7.23 -2.46 5.70
C GLY A 137 -5.75 -2.11 5.67
N THR A 138 -5.38 -0.82 5.68
CA THR A 138 -3.97 -0.39 5.80
C THR A 138 -3.37 -0.86 7.13
N PHE A 139 -2.11 -1.33 7.14
CA PHE A 139 -1.39 -1.67 8.36
C PHE A 139 -0.28 -0.67 8.66
N LEU A 140 -0.15 -0.25 9.92
CA LEU A 140 0.90 0.63 10.41
C LEU A 140 1.74 -0.11 11.46
N ILE A 141 3.07 -0.06 11.31
CA ILE A 141 4.03 -0.73 12.21
C ILE A 141 5.13 0.28 12.59
N PRO A 142 5.05 0.97 13.74
CA PRO A 142 6.09 1.92 14.16
C PRO A 142 7.42 1.20 14.46
N TYR A 143 8.53 1.89 14.24
CA TYR A 143 9.88 1.38 14.51
C TYR A 143 10.21 1.45 16.01
N HIS A 144 10.00 0.37 16.76
CA HIS A 144 10.17 0.34 18.23
C HIS A 144 11.62 0.47 18.76
N MET A 145 12.51 1.23 18.10
CA MET A 145 13.87 1.57 18.53
C MET A 145 14.24 3.01 18.12
N ASP A 146 15.18 3.61 18.85
CA ASP A 146 15.75 4.95 18.59
C ASP A 146 14.77 6.14 18.69
N TRP A 147 15.28 7.32 18.32
CA TRP A 147 14.61 8.62 18.21
C TRP A 147 14.06 8.88 16.80
N ARG A 148 14.00 7.85 15.96
CA ARG A 148 13.68 7.99 14.52
C ARG A 148 12.18 7.86 14.29
N SER A 149 11.54 8.94 13.82
CA SER A 149 10.11 9.01 13.45
C SER A 149 9.74 8.15 12.22
N LEU A 150 10.05 6.86 12.29
CA LEU A 150 10.06 5.89 11.19
C LEU A 150 9.03 4.78 11.41
N TRP A 151 8.31 4.43 10.35
CA TRP A 151 7.17 3.54 10.35
C TRP A 151 7.22 2.64 9.11
N LEU A 152 6.73 1.39 9.20
CA LEU A 152 6.30 0.65 8.02
C LEU A 152 4.80 0.80 7.80
N VAL A 153 4.40 0.92 6.55
CA VAL A 153 3.04 1.16 6.10
C VAL A 153 2.69 0.20 4.96
N ASP A 154 1.74 -0.68 5.19
CA ASP A 154 1.16 -1.55 4.16
C ASP A 154 -0.14 -0.93 3.62
N VAL A 155 -0.14 -0.51 2.36
CA VAL A 155 -1.28 0.20 1.74
C VAL A 155 -2.39 -0.72 1.19
N ASN A 156 -2.20 -2.04 1.25
CA ASN A 156 -3.13 -3.03 0.67
C ASN A 156 -3.61 -4.10 1.67
N GLY A 157 -2.90 -4.24 2.79
CA GLY A 157 -3.25 -5.11 3.91
C GLY A 157 -2.97 -6.58 3.59
N LYS A 158 -3.92 -7.47 3.90
CA LYS A 158 -3.75 -8.91 3.58
C LYS A 158 -3.78 -9.23 2.07
N LYS A 159 -4.13 -8.27 1.23
CA LYS A 159 -4.21 -8.44 -0.23
C LYS A 159 -2.79 -8.42 -0.80
N GLY A 160 -2.40 -9.52 -1.44
CA GLY A 160 -1.08 -9.68 -2.05
C GLY A 160 -0.71 -8.56 -3.05
N PRO A 161 0.58 -8.45 -3.41
CA PRO A 161 1.58 -9.52 -3.30
C PRO A 161 2.37 -9.62 -1.98
N ASN A 162 2.19 -8.71 -1.03
CA ASN A 162 2.85 -8.66 0.28
C ASN A 162 4.39 -8.57 0.14
N LYS A 163 4.88 -7.50 -0.48
CA LYS A 163 6.27 -7.27 -0.89
C LYS A 163 6.80 -5.92 -0.42
N ALA A 164 7.93 -5.97 0.29
CA ALA A 164 8.70 -4.79 0.68
C ALA A 164 9.06 -3.94 -0.55
N GLY A 165 8.68 -2.66 -0.53
CA GLY A 165 8.85 -1.72 -1.65
C GLY A 165 7.79 -1.80 -2.74
N TYR A 166 6.70 -2.57 -2.56
CA TYR A 166 5.57 -2.66 -3.49
C TYR A 166 4.21 -2.34 -2.85
N ASP A 167 3.94 -2.88 -1.66
CA ASP A 167 2.72 -2.60 -0.87
C ASP A 167 3.07 -2.18 0.56
N LEU A 168 4.06 -2.86 1.16
CA LEU A 168 4.75 -2.47 2.38
C LEU A 168 5.86 -1.45 2.06
N PHE A 169 5.69 -0.21 2.54
CA PHE A 169 6.63 0.90 2.40
C PHE A 169 7.21 1.34 3.75
N GLU A 170 8.33 2.03 3.69
CA GLU A 170 8.96 2.71 4.82
C GLU A 170 8.59 4.20 4.74
N VAL A 171 8.23 4.82 5.88
CA VAL A 171 7.79 6.21 5.93
C VAL A 171 8.46 6.91 7.11
N ALA A 172 9.06 8.07 6.85
CA ALA A 172 9.59 8.97 7.87
C ALA A 172 8.70 10.22 7.95
N PHE A 173 8.30 10.61 9.17
CA PHE A 173 7.59 11.87 9.40
C PHE A 173 8.54 13.07 9.55
N ASP A 174 9.84 12.82 9.69
CA ASP A 174 10.86 13.86 9.62
C ASP A 174 12.11 13.39 8.85
N GLU A 175 12.28 13.91 7.64
CA GLU A 175 13.49 13.76 6.83
C GLU A 175 14.71 14.43 7.49
N ASN A 176 14.50 15.44 8.34
CA ASN A 176 15.56 16.31 8.83
C ASN A 176 16.49 15.62 9.83
N PHE A 177 15.98 14.80 10.76
CA PHE A 177 16.81 13.96 11.62
C PHE A 177 17.66 12.97 10.81
N LEU A 178 17.10 12.40 9.73
CA LEU A 178 17.82 11.46 8.86
C LEU A 178 18.91 12.12 7.99
N ARG A 179 18.84 13.44 7.76
CA ARG A 179 19.74 14.19 6.86
C ARG A 179 20.43 15.39 7.49
N GLY A 180 20.38 15.53 8.82
CA GLY A 180 21.06 16.57 9.60
C GLY A 180 20.77 18.01 9.13
N SER A 181 19.51 18.33 8.84
CA SER A 181 19.11 19.58 8.16
C SER A 181 18.15 20.43 8.99
N ASN A 182 18.41 21.72 9.15
CA ASN A 182 17.43 22.63 9.78
C ASN A 182 16.39 23.12 8.76
N LYS A 183 15.44 22.26 8.38
CA LYS A 183 14.25 22.66 7.58
C LYS A 183 12.97 22.27 8.31
N THR A 184 11.83 22.68 7.76
CA THR A 184 10.51 22.18 8.15
C THR A 184 10.47 20.64 8.07
N PRO A 185 9.81 19.95 9.01
CA PRO A 185 9.52 18.52 8.88
C PRO A 185 8.72 18.21 7.61
N VAL A 186 9.11 17.13 6.93
CA VAL A 186 8.46 16.64 5.72
C VAL A 186 8.22 15.15 5.88
N LEU A 187 7.01 14.71 5.49
CA LEU A 187 6.66 13.32 5.31
C LEU A 187 7.35 12.76 4.06
N ASP A 188 8.26 11.81 4.21
CA ASP A 188 8.89 11.10 3.10
C ASP A 188 8.51 9.62 3.06
N PHE A 189 8.17 9.13 1.88
CA PHE A 189 7.99 7.69 1.62
C PHE A 189 9.32 7.14 1.10
N ILE A 190 10.02 6.44 1.95
CA ILE A 190 11.37 5.97 1.71
C ILE A 190 11.31 4.70 0.83
N GLY A 191 11.51 4.88 -0.47
CA GLY A 191 11.62 3.77 -1.43
C GLY A 191 12.87 2.90 -1.24
N LYS A 192 13.89 3.42 -0.56
CA LYS A 192 15.19 2.76 -0.30
C LYS A 192 15.74 3.19 1.07
N GLY A 193 15.70 2.31 2.07
CA GLY A 193 16.03 2.68 3.45
C GLY A 193 16.47 1.52 4.33
N CYS A 194 15.79 1.35 5.47
CA CYS A 194 15.81 0.14 6.27
C CYS A 194 15.46 -1.10 5.45
N LEU A 195 14.43 -1.01 4.59
CA LEU A 195 14.05 -2.06 3.65
C LEU A 195 14.80 -1.90 2.31
N ASN A 196 15.15 -3.03 1.69
CA ASN A 196 15.76 -3.13 0.35
C ASN A 196 17.07 -2.33 0.17
N GLN A 197 18.10 -2.63 0.97
CA GLN A 197 19.39 -1.92 1.03
C GLN A 197 20.33 -2.07 -0.18
N GLY A 198 19.82 -2.37 -1.37
CA GLY A 198 20.60 -2.46 -2.61
C GLY A 198 20.16 -1.43 -3.66
N ASN A 199 20.74 -1.54 -4.86
CA ASN A 199 20.09 -1.09 -6.08
C ASN A 199 19.48 -2.32 -6.79
N PRO A 200 18.29 -2.81 -6.37
CA PRO A 200 17.50 -3.63 -7.27
C PRO A 200 17.03 -2.76 -8.45
N PRO A 201 16.66 -3.36 -9.61
CA PRO A 201 15.80 -2.67 -10.55
C PRO A 201 14.52 -2.21 -9.82
N PRO A 202 13.90 -1.07 -10.20
CA PRO A 202 12.71 -0.58 -9.51
C PRO A 202 11.63 -1.67 -9.52
N VAL A 203 11.23 -2.11 -8.32
CA VAL A 203 10.25 -3.20 -8.13
C VAL A 203 9.03 -2.86 -8.98
N LYS A 204 8.70 -3.64 -10.01
CA LYS A 204 7.83 -3.16 -11.12
C LYS A 204 6.40 -2.82 -10.64
N GLY A 205 6.16 -1.54 -10.37
CA GLY A 205 4.91 -1.01 -9.79
C GLY A 205 4.99 -0.62 -8.31
N GLY A 206 6.17 -0.64 -7.69
CA GLY A 206 6.45 -0.03 -6.39
C GLY A 206 6.82 1.47 -6.51
N LEU A 207 7.09 2.12 -5.37
CA LEU A 207 7.20 3.58 -5.22
C LEU A 207 8.09 4.28 -6.26
N ASP A 208 9.28 3.75 -6.55
CA ASP A 208 10.23 4.28 -7.55
C ASP A 208 9.62 4.46 -8.96
N ASN A 209 8.53 3.75 -9.29
CA ASN A 209 7.79 3.87 -10.55
C ASN A 209 6.69 4.95 -10.51
N TYR A 210 6.31 5.41 -9.31
CA TYR A 210 5.29 6.44 -9.07
C TYR A 210 5.91 7.81 -8.82
N LYS A 211 7.02 8.12 -9.52
CA LYS A 211 7.82 9.34 -9.40
C LYS A 211 6.98 10.61 -9.17
N ASN A 212 7.43 11.43 -8.22
CA ASN A 212 6.79 12.67 -7.77
C ASN A 212 5.45 12.43 -7.05
N ILE A 213 5.29 11.39 -6.22
CA ILE A 213 4.05 11.19 -5.42
C ILE A 213 3.81 12.38 -4.47
N ASP A 214 4.92 12.88 -3.94
CA ASP A 214 5.25 14.13 -3.27
C ASP A 214 4.83 15.44 -4.00
N ARG A 215 4.33 15.39 -5.24
CA ARG A 215 3.85 16.56 -6.01
C ARG A 215 2.36 16.50 -6.40
N TRP A 216 1.50 15.77 -5.68
CA TRP A 216 0.08 15.56 -6.03
C TRP A 216 -0.92 15.81 -4.89
#